data_AF-A0A953UN66-F1
#
_entry.id   AF-A0A953UN66-F1
#
_cell.length_a   1.000
_cell.length_b   1.000
_cell.length_c   1.000
_cell.angle_alpha   90.00
_cell.angle_beta   90.00
_cell.angle_gamma   90.00
#
_symmetry.space_group_name_H-M   'P 1'
#
loop_
_entity.id
_entity.type
_entity.pdbx_description
1 polymer ?
#
loop_
_entity_poly.entity_id
_entity_poly.type
_entity_poly.pdbx_seq_one_letter_code
_entity_poly.pdbx_strand_id
1 'polypeptide(L)'
;PPSCEGRSHCSPAQSAAVSAIPGVVFSGSVDGHLRAYSAVDGKVIWDFDTSREFPTVNGGVAKGGAMDGPGPTIAGGMLFAGSGYGTWGGAPGNVLLAFEAK
;
A
#
# COMPACT_ATOMS: atom_id res chain seq x y z
N PRO A 1 -5.04 6.68 -11.89
CA PRO A 1 -4.00 6.72 -10.85
C PRO A 1 -3.84 8.15 -10.32
N PRO A 2 -3.74 8.39 -9.01
CA PRO A 2 -3.50 9.73 -8.47
C PRO A 2 -2.23 10.32 -9.07
N SER A 3 -2.22 11.63 -9.26
CA SER A 3 -1.00 12.33 -9.65
C SER A 3 0.00 12.25 -8.51
N CYS A 4 1.27 12.03 -8.84
CA CYS A 4 2.36 12.16 -7.88
C CYS A 4 2.58 13.60 -7.40
N GLU A 5 1.83 14.58 -7.93
CA GLU A 5 1.79 15.99 -7.47
C GLU A 5 3.18 16.63 -7.24
N GLY A 6 4.17 16.23 -8.04
CA GLY A 6 5.54 16.72 -7.92
C GLY A 6 6.35 16.13 -6.74
N ARG A 7 5.82 15.14 -6.02
CA ARG A 7 6.56 14.37 -5.00
C ARG A 7 7.77 13.70 -5.65
N SER A 8 8.94 13.89 -5.05
CA SER A 8 10.13 13.11 -5.40
C SER A 8 9.91 11.64 -5.06
N HIS A 9 10.56 10.74 -5.81
CA HIS A 9 10.50 9.29 -5.57
C HIS A 9 9.08 8.69 -5.61
N CYS A 10 8.22 9.24 -6.49
CA CYS A 10 6.84 8.81 -6.67
C CYS A 10 6.60 8.38 -8.12
N SER A 11 5.86 7.28 -8.29
CA SER A 11 5.34 6.83 -9.58
C SER A 11 3.94 6.22 -9.40
N PRO A 12 2.98 6.47 -10.31
CA PRO A 12 1.65 5.86 -10.23
C PRO A 12 1.64 4.35 -10.55
N ALA A 13 2.80 3.74 -10.82
CA ALA A 13 2.94 2.35 -11.20
C ALA A 13 2.40 1.39 -10.11
N GLN A 14 1.61 0.41 -10.54
CA GLN A 14 1.19 -0.73 -9.70
C GLN A 14 2.23 -1.84 -9.86
N SER A 15 3.27 -1.81 -9.04
CA SER A 15 4.45 -2.67 -9.22
C SER A 15 4.60 -3.76 -8.16
N ALA A 16 4.06 -3.55 -6.95
CA ALA A 16 3.96 -4.62 -5.97
C ALA A 16 3.05 -5.75 -6.46
N ALA A 17 3.33 -6.98 -6.04
CA ALA A 17 2.44 -8.10 -6.34
C ALA A 17 1.03 -7.87 -5.77
N VAL A 18 0.01 -8.37 -6.48
CA VAL A 18 -1.39 -8.24 -6.04
C VAL A 18 -1.77 -9.35 -5.07
N SER A 19 -2.81 -9.12 -4.27
CA SER A 19 -3.46 -10.17 -3.48
C SER A 19 -4.96 -9.99 -3.54
N ALA A 20 -5.72 -11.09 -3.46
CA ALA A 20 -7.14 -11.05 -3.76
C ALA A 20 -7.96 -11.89 -2.79
N ILE A 21 -9.20 -11.46 -2.59
CA ILE A 21 -10.31 -12.21 -1.96
C ILE A 21 -11.50 -12.19 -2.94
N PRO A 22 -12.56 -12.98 -2.72
CA PRO A 22 -13.75 -12.91 -3.56
C PRO A 22 -14.27 -11.46 -3.68
N GLY A 23 -14.34 -10.96 -4.91
CA GLY A 23 -14.86 -9.62 -5.23
C GLY A 23 -13.86 -8.48 -5.14
N VAL A 24 -12.66 -8.67 -4.57
CA VAL A 24 -11.70 -7.57 -4.31
C VAL A 24 -10.25 -7.97 -4.64
N VAL A 25 -9.55 -7.08 -5.36
CA VAL A 25 -8.10 -7.17 -5.64
C VAL A 25 -7.39 -6.03 -4.93
N PHE A 26 -6.36 -6.33 -4.16
CA PHE A 26 -5.50 -5.36 -3.49
C PHE A 26 -4.18 -5.19 -4.25
N SER A 27 -3.77 -3.94 -4.44
CA SER A 27 -2.51 -3.59 -5.11
C SER A 27 -1.78 -2.47 -4.37
N GLY A 28 -0.50 -2.69 -4.12
CA GLY A 28 0.44 -1.67 -3.66
C GLY A 28 1.04 -0.91 -4.84
N SER A 29 1.21 0.39 -4.65
CA SER A 29 1.65 1.31 -5.68
C SER A 29 2.96 2.01 -5.30
N VAL A 30 3.78 2.36 -6.29
CA VAL A 30 5.06 3.05 -6.07
C VAL A 30 4.85 4.46 -5.49
N ASP A 31 3.67 5.05 -5.67
CA ASP A 31 3.25 6.32 -5.05
C ASP A 31 2.95 6.20 -3.53
N GLY A 32 3.06 4.98 -2.98
CA GLY A 32 2.82 4.67 -1.58
C GLY A 32 1.36 4.47 -1.22
N HIS A 33 0.46 4.32 -2.18
CA HIS A 33 -0.91 3.95 -1.90
C HIS A 33 -1.11 2.44 -1.92
N LEU A 34 -1.95 1.96 -0.99
CA LEU A 34 -2.55 0.63 -1.04
C LEU A 34 -4.01 0.78 -1.45
N ARG A 35 -4.41 0.11 -2.53
CA ARG A 35 -5.74 0.23 -3.12
C ARG A 35 -6.45 -1.10 -3.17
N ALA A 36 -7.76 -1.06 -2.99
CA ALA A 36 -8.66 -2.16 -3.29
C ALA A 36 -9.47 -1.82 -4.53
N TYR A 37 -9.53 -2.79 -5.44
CA TYR A 37 -10.25 -2.72 -6.69
C TYR A 37 -11.38 -3.74 -6.68
N SER A 38 -12.53 -3.36 -7.21
CA SER A 38 -13.60 -4.30 -7.57
C SER A 38 -13.06 -5.30 -8.58
N ALA A 39 -13.17 -6.59 -8.26
CA ALA A 39 -12.76 -7.67 -9.17
C ALA A 39 -13.68 -7.80 -10.40
N VAL A 40 -14.82 -7.10 -10.41
CA VAL A 40 -15.82 -7.15 -11.49
C VAL A 40 -15.50 -6.15 -12.59
N ASP A 41 -15.19 -4.92 -12.22
CA ASP A 41 -15.06 -3.80 -13.16
C ASP A 41 -13.78 -2.97 -12.98
N GLY A 42 -12.90 -3.37 -12.08
CA GLY A 42 -11.61 -2.71 -11.86
C GLY A 42 -11.70 -1.33 -11.24
N LYS A 43 -12.88 -0.90 -10.74
CA LYS A 43 -13.00 0.38 -10.05
C LYS A 43 -12.31 0.34 -8.70
N VAL A 44 -11.64 1.42 -8.33
CA VAL A 44 -11.12 1.60 -6.98
C VAL A 44 -12.31 1.75 -6.03
N ILE A 45 -12.39 0.86 -5.03
CA ILE A 45 -13.43 0.86 -4.01
C ILE A 45 -12.89 1.28 -2.63
N TRP A 46 -11.57 1.27 -2.46
CA TRP A 46 -10.87 1.81 -1.30
C TRP A 46 -9.45 2.21 -1.68
N ASP A 47 -8.97 3.31 -1.11
CA ASP A 47 -7.62 3.85 -1.32
C ASP A 47 -7.09 4.38 0.01
N PHE A 48 -5.89 3.94 0.39
CA PHE A 48 -5.21 4.38 1.59
C PHE A 48 -3.80 4.86 1.28
N ASP A 49 -3.53 6.12 1.60
CA ASP A 49 -2.21 6.72 1.53
C ASP A 49 -1.33 6.23 2.69
N THR A 50 -0.33 5.41 2.37
CA THR A 50 0.67 4.92 3.32
C THR A 50 1.87 5.86 3.43
N SER A 51 2.04 6.83 2.54
CA SER A 51 3.25 7.67 2.44
C SER A 51 3.31 8.78 3.50
N ARG A 52 3.09 8.42 4.76
CA ARG A 52 3.08 9.29 5.95
C ARG A 52 3.69 8.60 7.16
N GLU A 53 3.79 9.34 8.26
CA GLU A 53 4.20 8.80 9.56
C GLU A 53 3.02 8.15 10.29
N PHE A 54 3.33 7.11 11.06
CA PHE A 54 2.41 6.34 11.88
C PHE A 54 2.99 6.15 13.27
N PRO A 55 2.22 6.42 14.34
CA PRO A 55 2.55 5.91 15.66
C PRO A 55 2.42 4.38 15.65
N THR A 56 3.40 3.68 16.18
CA THR A 56 3.41 2.21 16.22
C THR A 56 2.93 1.70 17.59
N VAL A 57 2.44 0.46 17.62
CA VAL A 57 1.94 -0.18 18.85
C VAL A 57 3.00 -0.35 19.94
N ASN A 58 4.27 -0.35 19.58
CA ASN A 58 5.41 -0.38 20.51
C ASN A 58 5.94 1.02 20.88
N GLY A 59 5.20 2.09 20.59
CA GLY A 59 5.51 3.46 21.01
C GLY A 59 6.51 4.21 20.14
N GLY A 60 6.95 3.63 19.02
CA GLY A 60 7.81 4.29 18.04
C GLY A 60 7.03 5.03 16.96
N VAL A 61 7.77 5.61 16.00
CA VAL A 61 7.23 6.16 14.77
C VAL A 61 7.77 5.34 13.60
N ALA A 62 6.87 4.90 12.73
CA ALA A 62 7.21 4.30 11.45
C ALA A 62 6.73 5.20 10.32
N LYS A 63 7.34 5.07 9.15
CA LYS A 63 6.99 5.85 7.97
C LYS A 63 6.73 4.92 6.81
N GLY A 64 5.67 5.16 6.04
CA GLY A 64 5.48 4.47 4.76
C GLY A 64 6.08 5.22 3.58
N GLY A 65 6.09 4.56 2.44
CA GLY A 65 6.65 5.05 1.19
C GLY A 65 6.22 4.14 0.05
N ALA A 66 7.09 3.96 -0.95
CA ALA A 66 6.79 3.17 -2.13
C ALA A 66 6.43 1.71 -1.79
N MET A 67 5.55 1.12 -2.59
CA MET A 67 5.19 -0.31 -2.51
C MET A 67 5.53 -0.96 -3.85
N ASP A 68 6.65 -1.66 -3.89
CA ASP A 68 7.25 -2.27 -5.10
C ASP A 68 7.88 -3.63 -4.79
N GLY A 69 7.31 -4.34 -3.80
CA GLY A 69 7.81 -5.61 -3.31
C GLY A 69 6.70 -6.67 -3.24
N PRO A 70 6.65 -7.48 -2.17
CA PRO A 70 5.60 -8.48 -2.01
C PRO A 70 4.22 -7.83 -1.89
N GLY A 71 3.20 -8.59 -2.27
CA GLY A 71 1.82 -8.18 -2.11
C GLY A 71 1.35 -8.24 -0.67
N PRO A 72 0.18 -7.64 -0.38
CA PRO A 72 -0.43 -7.73 0.94
C PRO A 72 -0.75 -9.18 1.35
N THR A 73 -0.46 -9.57 2.58
CA THR A 73 -0.87 -10.88 3.10
C THR A 73 -2.27 -10.81 3.70
N ILE A 74 -3.12 -11.80 3.40
CA ILE A 74 -4.50 -11.85 3.89
C ILE A 74 -4.67 -13.11 4.74
N ALA A 75 -5.04 -12.94 6.01
CA ALA A 75 -5.22 -14.05 6.95
C ALA A 75 -6.14 -13.64 8.09
N GLY A 76 -7.02 -14.55 8.54
CA GLY A 76 -7.84 -14.35 9.74
C GLY A 76 -8.75 -13.12 9.70
N GLY A 77 -9.26 -12.73 8.53
CA GLY A 77 -10.08 -11.52 8.36
C GLY A 77 -9.27 -10.21 8.29
N MET A 78 -7.95 -10.30 8.30
CA MET A 78 -7.05 -9.15 8.26
C MET A 78 -6.25 -9.07 6.95
N LEU A 79 -5.83 -7.84 6.62
CA LEU A 79 -4.92 -7.51 5.52
C LEU A 79 -3.66 -6.88 6.11
N PHE A 80 -2.49 -7.42 5.76
CA PHE A 80 -1.18 -6.94 6.22
C PHE A 80 -0.35 -6.46 5.03
N ALA A 81 0.22 -5.26 5.11
CA ALA A 81 1.01 -4.70 4.01
C ALA A 81 2.24 -3.95 4.52
N GLY A 82 3.41 -4.29 4.01
CA GLY A 82 4.63 -3.51 4.20
C GLY A 82 4.65 -2.32 3.25
N SER A 83 5.15 -1.18 3.73
CA SER A 83 5.30 0.04 2.93
C SER A 83 6.65 0.71 3.20
N GLY A 84 7.28 1.20 2.13
CA GLY A 84 8.60 1.84 2.19
C GLY A 84 9.70 1.12 1.44
N TYR A 85 9.38 0.42 0.35
CA TYR A 85 10.34 -0.25 -0.51
C TYR A 85 11.21 0.77 -1.26
N GLY A 86 12.29 1.20 -0.61
CA GLY A 86 13.15 2.31 -1.07
C GLY A 86 14.13 1.98 -2.19
N THR A 87 14.06 0.79 -2.81
CA THR A 87 14.93 0.45 -3.95
C THR A 87 14.41 1.09 -5.23
N TRP A 88 15.21 1.07 -6.30
CA TRP A 88 14.84 1.59 -7.63
C TRP A 88 14.34 3.04 -7.65
N GLY A 89 14.73 3.84 -6.64
CA GLY A 89 14.32 5.23 -6.52
C GLY A 89 12.91 5.44 -5.94
N GLY A 90 12.30 4.42 -5.33
CA GLY A 90 11.07 4.57 -4.55
C GLY A 90 11.28 5.27 -3.21
N ALA A 91 10.23 5.91 -2.69
CA ALA A 91 10.29 6.56 -1.38
C ALA A 91 10.52 5.52 -0.28
N PRO A 92 11.57 5.64 0.56
CA PRO A 92 11.87 4.67 1.60
C PRO A 92 10.93 4.82 2.81
N GLY A 93 10.77 3.72 3.54
CA GLY A 93 9.98 3.63 4.76
C GLY A 93 10.19 2.28 5.45
N ASN A 94 9.48 2.06 6.55
CA ASN A 94 9.66 0.89 7.42
C ASN A 94 8.36 0.45 8.11
N VAL A 95 7.19 0.86 7.60
CA VAL A 95 5.91 0.56 8.27
C VAL A 95 5.32 -0.76 7.80
N LEU A 96 4.84 -1.55 8.76
CA LEU A 96 3.91 -2.65 8.53
C LEU A 96 2.52 -2.18 8.97
N LEU A 97 1.57 -2.21 8.04
CA LEU A 97 0.18 -1.84 8.27
C LEU A 97 -0.69 -3.08 8.39
N ALA A 98 -1.69 -3.02 9.26
CA ALA A 98 -2.66 -4.06 9.49
C ALA A 98 -4.07 -3.45 9.41
N PHE A 99 -4.95 -4.06 8.63
CA PHE A 99 -6.31 -3.59 8.39
C PHE A 99 -7.32 -4.69 8.69
N GLU A 100 -8.49 -4.29 9.17
CA GLU A 100 -9.68 -5.11 9.32
C GLU A 100 -10.89 -4.36 8.75
N ALA A 101 -11.93 -5.09 8.34
CA ALA A 101 -13.21 -4.49 8.01
C ALA A 101 -13.92 -4.07 9.31
N LYS A 102 -14.60 -2.93 9.29
CA LYS A 102 -15.53 -2.53 10.35
C LYS A 102 -16.91 -3.13 10.16
#